data_AF-A0ABD3V1A8-F1
#
_entry.id   AF-A0ABD3V1A8-F1
#
_cell.length_a   1.000
_cell.length_b   1.000
_cell.length_c   1.000
_cell.angle_alpha   90.00
_cell.angle_beta   90.00
_cell.angle_gamma   90.00
#
_symmetry.space_group_name_H-M   'P 1'
#
loop_
_entity.id
_entity.type
_entity.pdbx_description
1 polymer ?
#
loop_
_entity_poly.entity_id
_entity_poly.type
_entity_poly.pdbx_seq_one_letter_code
_entity_poly.pdbx_strand_id
1 'polypeptide(L)'
;MYIVYMWLLQPKLKWKLSTYEIVVELLLFKKVPSEDVHVFLEQQANINIKKKTEGDVKLFMVFLQSEGEQRFPKFIPSDLNQHISHFILSVRNKGGDEFKPSTLRDMISSIDRYLCTKSYGVSIINDIKFHKSRSVLKMKLKNLKKL
;
A
#
# COMPACT_ATOMS: atom_id res chain seq x y z
N MET A 1 -7.64 47.02 45.31
CA MET A 1 -7.03 46.92 43.98
C MET A 1 -6.17 45.64 43.91
N TYR A 2 -6.82 44.47 43.91
CA TYR A 2 -6.17 43.14 44.04
C TYR A 2 -6.64 42.16 42.94
N ILE A 3 -6.87 42.65 41.70
CA ILE A 3 -7.24 41.78 40.57
C ILE A 3 -6.42 42.12 39.32
N VAL A 4 -5.10 42.31 39.48
CA VAL A 4 -4.20 42.50 38.30
C VAL A 4 -2.97 41.58 38.33
N TYR A 5 -2.60 41.01 39.48
CA TYR A 5 -1.38 40.19 39.58
C TYR A 5 -1.57 38.68 39.35
N MET A 6 -2.75 38.22 38.93
CA MET A 6 -2.98 36.79 38.62
C MET A 6 -2.70 36.38 37.16
N TRP A 7 -2.28 37.32 36.30
CA TRP A 7 -2.05 37.03 34.86
C TRP A 7 -0.58 37.06 34.41
N LEU A 8 0.37 37.40 35.29
CA LEU A 8 1.79 37.54 34.90
C LEU A 8 2.73 36.44 35.41
N LEU A 9 2.21 35.32 35.93
CA LEU A 9 3.04 34.37 36.66
C LEU A 9 3.03 32.92 36.17
N GLN A 10 2.55 32.56 34.98
CA GLN A 10 2.59 31.15 34.55
C GLN A 10 2.86 30.87 33.05
N PRO A 11 3.89 31.45 32.36
CA PRO A 11 4.30 30.93 31.06
C PRO A 11 4.83 29.49 31.16
N LYS A 12 5.56 29.18 32.22
CA LYS A 12 6.30 27.91 32.39
C LYS A 12 5.43 26.70 32.76
N LEU A 13 4.23 26.92 33.31
CA LEU A 13 3.32 25.81 33.68
C LEU A 13 2.49 25.31 32.49
N LYS A 14 2.20 26.19 31.52
CA LYS A 14 1.39 25.85 30.35
C LYS A 14 2.04 24.77 29.48
N TRP A 15 3.36 24.86 29.27
CA TRP A 15 4.13 23.84 28.56
C TRP A 15 4.26 22.53 29.35
N LYS A 16 4.41 22.63 30.67
CA LYS A 16 4.47 21.45 31.55
C LYS A 16 3.16 20.65 31.51
N LEU A 17 2.01 21.30 31.66
CA LEU A 17 0.70 20.66 31.59
C LEU A 17 0.48 19.96 30.24
N SER A 18 0.80 20.61 29.13
CA SER A 18 0.74 20.01 27.79
C SER A 18 1.63 18.77 27.66
N THR A 19 2.84 18.78 28.24
CA THR A 19 3.71 17.59 28.22
C THR A 19 3.17 16.45 29.09
N TYR A 20 2.55 16.74 30.24
CA TYR A 20 1.95 15.70 31.09
C TYR A 20 0.71 15.09 30.44
N GLU A 21 -0.15 15.91 29.82
CA GLU A 21 -1.32 15.45 29.07
C GLU A 21 -0.90 14.51 27.93
N ILE A 22 0.13 14.90 27.14
CA ILE A 22 0.68 14.04 26.08
C ILE A 22 1.27 12.75 26.64
N VAL A 23 1.98 12.79 27.77
CA VAL A 23 2.55 11.58 28.39
C VAL A 23 1.45 10.64 28.88
N VAL A 24 0.36 11.17 29.45
CA VAL A 24 -0.81 10.38 29.85
C VAL A 24 -1.50 9.75 28.64
N GLU A 25 -1.66 10.49 27.53
CA GLU A 25 -2.19 9.95 26.28
C GLU A 25 -1.28 8.87 25.67
N LEU A 26 0.05 9.03 25.75
CA LEU A 26 1.00 8.03 25.27
C LEU A 26 0.98 6.73 26.09
N LEU A 27 0.62 6.80 27.38
CA LEU A 27 0.42 5.61 28.22
C LEU A 27 -0.78 4.76 27.80
N LEU A 28 -1.70 5.30 26.99
CA LEU A 28 -2.82 4.54 26.40
C LEU A 28 -2.38 3.61 25.29
N PHE A 29 -1.17 3.77 24.74
CA PHE A 29 -0.65 2.97 23.63
C PHE A 29 0.44 2.03 24.11
N LYS A 30 0.22 0.72 24.00
CA LYS A 30 1.28 -0.27 24.21
C LYS A 30 2.34 -0.10 23.12
N LYS A 31 3.61 -0.04 23.49
CA LYS A 31 4.72 -0.02 22.52
C LYS A 31 4.79 -1.38 21.84
N VAL A 32 4.37 -1.45 20.58
CA VAL A 32 4.41 -2.66 19.75
C VAL A 32 5.67 -2.61 18.87
N PRO A 33 6.56 -3.61 18.95
CA PRO A 33 7.69 -3.77 18.03
C PRO A 33 7.22 -3.84 16.57
N SER A 34 8.04 -3.39 15.60
CA SER A 34 7.70 -3.46 14.17
C SER A 34 7.41 -4.90 13.70
N GLU A 35 8.14 -5.87 14.26
CA GLU A 35 7.97 -7.30 13.96
C GLU A 35 6.57 -7.82 14.34
N ASP A 36 6.01 -7.35 15.45
CA ASP A 36 4.69 -7.81 15.96
C ASP A 36 3.54 -7.32 15.08
N VAL A 37 3.68 -6.17 14.43
CA VAL A 37 2.69 -5.68 13.45
C VAL A 37 2.69 -6.58 12.21
N HIS A 38 3.87 -7.00 11.73
CA HIS A 38 3.98 -7.92 10.60
C HIS A 38 3.39 -9.30 10.95
N VAL A 39 3.71 -9.82 12.13
CA VAL A 39 3.15 -11.09 12.65
C VAL A 39 1.62 -11.01 12.79
N PHE A 40 1.08 -9.90 13.31
CA PHE A 40 -0.36 -9.68 13.41
C PHE A 40 -1.04 -9.65 12.02
N LEU A 41 -0.44 -8.94 11.06
CA LEU A 41 -0.94 -8.89 9.69
C LEU A 41 -0.89 -10.28 9.03
N GLU A 42 0.16 -11.06 9.27
CA GLU A 42 0.28 -12.42 8.74
C GLU A 42 -0.70 -13.41 9.38
N GLN A 43 -1.06 -13.21 10.65
CA GLN A 43 -2.05 -13.99 11.39
C GLN A 43 -3.48 -13.65 10.96
N GLN A 44 -3.77 -12.37 10.68
CA GLN A 44 -5.07 -11.90 10.18
C GLN A 44 -5.24 -12.09 8.66
N ALA A 45 -4.15 -12.27 7.92
CA ALA A 45 -4.19 -12.59 6.50
C ALA A 45 -4.78 -13.99 6.30
N ASN A 46 -6.08 -14.03 6.01
CA ASN A 46 -6.82 -15.23 5.64
C ASN A 46 -6.02 -16.05 4.62
N ILE A 47 -5.88 -17.37 4.85
CA ILE A 47 -5.15 -18.31 3.98
C ILE A 47 -5.56 -18.15 2.50
N ASN A 48 -6.84 -17.85 2.26
CA ASN A 48 -7.38 -17.61 0.92
C ASN A 48 -6.80 -16.37 0.24
N ILE A 49 -6.52 -15.30 1.02
CA ILE A 49 -5.88 -14.08 0.53
C ILE A 49 -4.41 -14.36 0.19
N LYS A 50 -3.68 -15.11 1.03
CA LYS A 50 -2.29 -15.50 0.74
C LYS A 50 -2.19 -16.28 -0.58
N LYS A 51 -2.98 -17.35 -0.73
CA LYS A 51 -3.02 -18.15 -1.96
C LYS A 51 -3.40 -17.34 -3.21
N LYS A 52 -4.40 -16.46 -3.10
CA LYS A 52 -4.76 -15.55 -4.20
C LYS A 52 -3.61 -14.61 -4.57
N THR A 53 -2.96 -14.03 -3.55
CA THR A 53 -1.81 -13.13 -3.74
C THR A 53 -0.69 -13.84 -4.50
N GLU A 54 -0.32 -15.04 -4.06
CA GLU A 54 0.73 -15.84 -4.68
C GLU A 54 0.39 -16.18 -6.13
N GLY A 55 -0.87 -16.54 -6.41
CA GLY A 55 -1.33 -16.81 -7.77
C GLY A 55 -1.23 -15.59 -8.70
N ASP A 56 -1.73 -14.44 -8.24
CA ASP A 56 -1.71 -13.19 -9.00
C ASP A 56 -0.26 -12.70 -9.24
N VAL A 57 0.60 -12.79 -8.22
CA VAL A 57 2.02 -12.43 -8.31
C VAL A 57 2.77 -13.38 -9.24
N LYS A 58 2.50 -14.69 -9.16
CA LYS A 58 3.12 -15.67 -10.07
C LYS A 58 2.76 -15.38 -11.53
N LEU A 59 1.50 -15.02 -11.80
CA LEU A 59 1.08 -14.62 -13.15
C LEU A 59 1.85 -13.38 -13.63
N PHE A 60 2.03 -12.39 -12.76
CA PHE A 60 2.83 -11.20 -13.09
C PHE A 60 4.31 -11.54 -13.33
N MET A 61 4.91 -12.42 -12.52
CA MET A 61 6.28 -12.89 -12.73
C MET A 61 6.44 -13.62 -14.07
N VAL A 62 5.49 -14.47 -14.46
CA VAL A 62 5.50 -15.15 -15.77
C VAL A 62 5.43 -14.13 -16.91
N PHE A 63 4.60 -13.10 -16.78
CA PHE A 63 4.57 -11.99 -17.74
C PHE A 63 5.93 -11.29 -17.84
N LEU A 64 6.57 -10.95 -16.71
CA LEU A 64 7.90 -10.33 -16.73
C LEU A 64 8.94 -11.23 -17.40
N GLN A 65 8.91 -12.53 -17.11
CA GLN A 65 9.81 -13.49 -17.75
C GLN A 65 9.62 -13.55 -19.26
N SER A 66 8.37 -13.44 -19.76
CA SER A 66 8.11 -13.37 -21.21
C SER A 66 8.64 -12.08 -21.85
N GLU A 67 8.78 -11.01 -21.08
CA GLU A 67 9.42 -9.75 -21.51
C GLU A 67 10.95 -9.76 -21.31
N GLY A 68 11.54 -10.89 -20.89
CA GLY A 68 12.98 -11.01 -20.64
C GLY A 68 13.45 -10.45 -19.29
N GLU A 69 12.53 -10.18 -18.38
CA GLU A 69 12.81 -9.51 -17.10
C GLU A 69 12.88 -10.49 -15.92
N GLN A 70 14.00 -10.48 -15.20
CA GLN A 70 14.25 -11.33 -14.01
C GLN A 70 14.50 -10.52 -12.73
N ARG A 71 14.43 -9.19 -12.81
CA ARG A 71 14.84 -8.28 -11.73
C ARG A 71 13.80 -8.13 -10.62
N PHE A 72 12.59 -8.67 -10.77
CA PHE A 72 11.50 -8.48 -9.82
C PHE A 72 11.82 -9.08 -8.42
N PRO A 73 11.54 -8.38 -7.31
CA PRO A 73 10.93 -7.05 -7.19
C PRO A 73 11.92 -5.87 -7.19
N LYS A 74 13.22 -6.06 -7.46
CA LYS A 74 14.29 -5.06 -7.35
C LYS A 74 14.32 -4.01 -8.49
N PHE A 75 13.18 -3.71 -9.09
CA PHE A 75 13.09 -2.69 -10.13
C PHE A 75 13.28 -1.28 -9.58
N ILE A 76 13.64 -0.35 -10.45
CA ILE A 76 13.43 1.07 -10.18
C ILE A 76 11.91 1.34 -10.36
N PRO A 77 11.27 2.19 -9.53
CA PRO A 77 9.83 2.42 -9.61
C PRO A 77 9.30 2.82 -10.99
N SER A 78 10.09 3.55 -11.79
CA SER A 78 9.72 3.94 -13.16
C SER A 78 9.56 2.72 -14.07
N ASP A 79 10.54 1.81 -14.07
CA ASP A 79 10.53 0.59 -14.88
C ASP A 79 9.35 -0.31 -14.46
N LEU A 80 9.18 -0.49 -13.15
CA LEU A 80 8.09 -1.30 -12.62
C LEU A 80 6.71 -0.72 -13.00
N ASN A 81 6.57 0.61 -12.95
CA ASN A 81 5.36 1.30 -13.38
C ASN A 81 5.05 1.06 -14.87
N GLN A 82 6.06 0.98 -15.73
CA GLN A 82 5.89 0.62 -17.14
C GLN A 82 5.44 -0.84 -17.31
N HIS A 83 6.10 -1.79 -16.67
CA HIS A 83 5.72 -3.20 -16.77
C HIS A 83 4.31 -3.47 -16.24
N ILE A 84 3.92 -2.86 -15.11
CA ILE A 84 2.56 -2.97 -14.58
C ILE A 84 1.55 -2.39 -15.59
N SER A 85 1.87 -1.27 -16.24
CA SER A 85 0.99 -0.68 -17.25
C SER A 85 0.76 -1.64 -18.43
N HIS A 86 1.82 -2.32 -18.89
CA HIS A 86 1.73 -3.30 -19.97
C HIS A 86 0.92 -4.53 -19.53
N PHE A 87 1.20 -5.04 -18.33
CA PHE A 87 0.47 -6.15 -17.74
C PHE A 87 -1.05 -5.89 -17.66
N ILE A 88 -1.46 -4.71 -17.19
CA ILE A 88 -2.89 -4.33 -17.10
C ILE A 88 -3.59 -4.40 -18.47
N LEU A 89 -2.88 -4.07 -19.55
CA LEU A 89 -3.45 -4.05 -20.89
C LEU A 89 -3.45 -5.44 -21.54
N SER A 90 -2.44 -6.27 -21.26
CA SER A 90 -2.22 -7.56 -21.91
C SER A 90 -2.88 -8.73 -21.18
N VAL A 91 -3.07 -8.65 -19.87
CA VAL A 91 -3.53 -9.81 -19.09
C VAL A 91 -4.95 -10.24 -19.50
N ARG A 92 -5.14 -11.55 -19.70
CA ARG A 92 -6.40 -12.21 -20.07
C ARG A 92 -6.63 -13.43 -19.21
N ASN A 93 -7.89 -13.87 -19.12
CA ASN A 93 -8.24 -15.10 -18.42
C ASN A 93 -7.82 -16.34 -19.23
N LYS A 94 -8.00 -17.54 -18.68
CA LYS A 94 -7.62 -18.79 -19.35
C LYS A 94 -8.37 -19.06 -20.66
N GLY A 95 -9.55 -18.46 -20.85
CA GLY A 95 -10.32 -18.52 -22.09
C GLY A 95 -9.90 -17.47 -23.13
N GLY A 96 -8.95 -16.59 -22.80
CA GLY A 96 -8.54 -15.48 -23.67
C GLY A 96 -9.38 -14.22 -23.50
N ASP A 97 -10.44 -14.24 -22.69
CA ASP A 97 -11.28 -13.07 -22.47
C ASP A 97 -10.68 -12.08 -21.46
N GLU A 98 -11.25 -10.88 -21.46
CA GLU A 98 -10.95 -9.85 -20.48
C GLU A 98 -11.38 -10.27 -19.06
N PHE A 99 -10.60 -9.86 -18.06
CA PHE A 99 -11.00 -10.02 -16.66
C PHE A 99 -12.14 -9.08 -16.28
N LYS A 100 -12.94 -9.49 -15.29
CA LYS A 100 -13.89 -8.59 -14.63
C LYS A 100 -13.14 -7.41 -13.99
N PRO A 101 -13.73 -6.21 -13.96
CA PRO A 101 -13.13 -5.03 -13.35
C PRO A 101 -12.64 -5.24 -11.91
N SER A 102 -13.40 -5.98 -11.09
CA SER A 102 -13.01 -6.29 -9.71
C SER A 102 -11.78 -7.18 -9.67
N THR A 103 -11.76 -8.26 -10.45
CA THR A 103 -10.62 -9.20 -10.50
C THR A 103 -9.33 -8.52 -10.92
N LEU A 104 -9.38 -7.68 -11.96
CA LEU A 104 -8.20 -6.95 -12.43
C LEU A 104 -7.67 -5.98 -11.36
N ARG A 105 -8.58 -5.30 -10.64
CA ARG A 105 -8.20 -4.44 -9.51
C ARG A 105 -7.54 -5.25 -8.39
N ASP A 106 -8.10 -6.41 -8.06
CA ASP A 106 -7.59 -7.27 -7.00
C ASP A 106 -6.21 -7.86 -7.33
N MET A 107 -5.89 -8.06 -8.61
CA MET A 107 -4.55 -8.46 -9.05
C MET A 107 -3.53 -7.36 -8.74
N ILE A 108 -3.84 -6.10 -9.05
CA ILE A 108 -2.95 -4.97 -8.75
C ILE A 108 -2.77 -4.81 -7.24
N SER A 109 -3.84 -4.93 -6.46
CA SER A 109 -3.75 -4.93 -5.00
C SER A 109 -2.90 -6.09 -4.46
N SER A 110 -2.90 -7.23 -5.13
CA SER A 110 -2.09 -8.38 -4.73
C SER A 110 -0.61 -8.16 -5.02
N ILE A 111 -0.27 -7.56 -6.16
CA ILE A 111 1.11 -7.15 -6.49
C ILE A 111 1.60 -6.08 -5.50
N ASP A 112 0.79 -5.07 -5.20
CA ASP A 112 1.12 -4.02 -4.22
C ASP A 112 1.39 -4.62 -2.83
N ARG A 113 0.50 -5.49 -2.35
CA ARG A 113 0.70 -6.21 -1.07
C ARG A 113 2.01 -7.00 -1.07
N TYR A 114 2.33 -7.70 -2.15
CA TYR A 114 3.59 -8.43 -2.25
C TYR A 114 4.81 -7.51 -2.16
N LEU A 115 4.80 -6.36 -2.85
CA LEU A 115 5.88 -5.38 -2.79
C LEU A 115 6.05 -4.80 -1.38
N CYS A 116 4.95 -4.55 -0.67
CA CYS A 116 4.97 -4.12 0.73
C CYS A 116 5.62 -5.18 1.63
N THR A 117 5.26 -6.46 1.48
CA THR A 117 5.88 -7.57 2.22
C THR A 117 7.38 -7.74 1.89
N LYS A 118 7.81 -7.37 0.68
CA LYS A 118 9.23 -7.37 0.28
C LYS A 118 9.97 -6.07 0.59
N SER A 119 9.34 -5.17 1.37
CA SER A 119 9.93 -3.89 1.78
C SER A 119 10.43 -3.05 0.60
N TYR A 120 9.72 -3.09 -0.53
CA TYR A 120 10.10 -2.37 -1.76
C TYR A 120 10.12 -0.83 -1.57
N GLY A 121 9.44 -0.32 -0.55
CA GLY A 121 9.54 1.08 -0.09
C GLY A 121 8.60 2.07 -0.80
N VAL A 122 7.90 1.66 -1.85
CA VAL A 122 6.88 2.49 -2.53
C VAL A 122 5.65 1.64 -2.90
N SER A 123 4.46 2.22 -2.76
CA SER A 123 3.19 1.55 -3.06
C SER A 123 2.68 1.91 -4.46
N ILE A 124 2.24 0.91 -5.21
CA ILE A 124 1.55 1.08 -6.50
C ILE A 124 0.25 1.88 -6.32
N ILE A 125 -0.47 1.63 -5.22
CA ILE A 125 -1.80 2.21 -5.00
C ILE A 125 -1.68 3.68 -4.61
N ASN A 126 -0.71 4.04 -3.78
CA ASN A 126 -0.65 5.35 -3.15
C ASN A 126 0.42 6.28 -3.75
N ASP A 127 1.56 5.76 -4.20
CA ASP A 127 2.72 6.59 -4.58
C ASP A 127 2.57 7.22 -5.99
N ILE A 128 3.04 8.46 -6.13
CA ILE A 128 3.04 9.22 -7.39
C ILE A 128 3.89 8.57 -8.49
N LYS A 129 4.92 7.81 -8.11
CA LYS A 129 5.79 7.09 -9.06
C LYS A 129 5.01 6.09 -9.92
N PHE A 130 3.82 5.66 -9.47
CA PHE A 130 2.91 4.76 -10.20
C PHE A 130 1.71 5.47 -10.84
N HIS A 131 1.80 6.77 -11.15
CA HIS A 131 0.69 7.49 -11.78
C HIS A 131 0.24 6.87 -13.12
N LYS A 132 1.19 6.38 -13.93
CA LYS A 132 0.91 5.80 -15.25
C LYS A 132 0.10 4.52 -15.14
N SER A 133 0.56 3.55 -14.35
CA SER A 133 -0.15 2.29 -14.14
C SER A 133 -1.54 2.51 -13.53
N ARG A 134 -1.69 3.43 -12.57
CA ARG A 134 -3.00 3.80 -12.01
C ARG A 134 -3.93 4.44 -13.05
N SER A 135 -3.40 5.27 -13.94
CA SER A 135 -4.17 5.89 -15.02
C SER A 135 -4.62 4.86 -16.05
N VAL A 136 -3.72 3.95 -16.44
CA VAL A 136 -4.02 2.83 -17.34
C VAL A 136 -5.07 1.90 -16.72
N LEU A 137 -4.91 1.53 -15.45
CA LEU A 137 -5.91 0.74 -14.72
C LEU A 137 -7.27 1.43 -14.73
N LYS A 138 -7.33 2.72 -14.36
CA LYS A 138 -8.58 3.49 -14.35
C LYS A 138 -9.26 3.49 -15.72
N MET A 139 -8.51 3.72 -16.80
CA MET A 139 -9.06 3.74 -18.15
C MET A 139 -9.52 2.36 -18.61
N LYS A 140 -8.73 1.31 -18.36
CA LYS A 140 -9.07 -0.08 -18.67
C LYS A 140 -10.35 -0.50 -17.94
N LEU A 141 -10.46 -0.22 -16.65
CA LEU A 141 -11.66 -0.51 -15.86
C LEU A 141 -12.90 0.25 -16.37
N LYS A 142 -12.73 1.50 -16.83
CA LYS A 142 -13.83 2.26 -17.45
C LYS A 142 -14.29 1.60 -18.76
N ASN A 143 -13.34 1.12 -19.57
CA ASN A 143 -13.67 0.43 -20.82
C ASN A 143 -14.42 -0.89 -20.54
N LEU A 144 -13.94 -1.70 -19.60
CA LEU A 144 -14.54 -2.98 -19.22
C LEU A 144 -15.96 -2.88 -18.63
N LYS A 145 -16.34 -1.71 -18.12
CA LYS A 145 -17.70 -1.46 -17.61
C LYS A 145 -18.70 -1.03 -18.68
N LYS A 146 -18.21 -0.67 -19.87
CA LYS A 146 -19.05 -0.29 -21.02
C LYS A 146 -19.40 -1.48 -21.91
N LEU A 147 -18.65 -2.57 -21.79
CA LEU A 147 -18.91 -3.87 -22.42
C LEU A 147 -20.03 -4.57 -21.65
#